data_AF-A0A523EEM6-F1
#
_entry.id   AF-A0A523EEM6-F1
#
_cell.length_a   1.000
_cell.length_b   1.000
_cell.length_c   1.000
_cell.angle_alpha   90.00
_cell.angle_beta   90.00
_cell.angle_gamma   90.00
#
_symmetry.space_group_name_H-M   'P 1'
#
loop_
_entity.id
_entity.type
_entity.pdbx_description
1 polymer ?
#
loop_
_entity_poly.entity_id
_entity_poly.type
_entity_poly.pdbx_seq_one_letter_code
_entity_poly.pdbx_strand_id
1 'polypeptide(L)'
;MTRGRDPIFRSFLERQYEDGNEFTETSKRVELVPLHGSPPSRYLVRFDAKGLVRHGASEPQEATSFTMGLYFHDGYLRRTNPGRVLTWLSPVEVFHPNIAAPFICIGPVAPGTGLVDLLYRVYEVITFHNVSPREDDALNRAACAWARQNRRLFPLDRRPFKSLT
;
A
#
# COMPACT_ATOMS: atom_id res chain seq x y z
N MET A 1 -3.61 20.72 26.55
CA MET A 1 -2.29 21.08 25.98
C MET A 1 -2.44 21.22 24.48
N THR A 2 -2.56 22.46 24.02
CA THR A 2 -2.87 22.84 22.64
C THR A 2 -1.61 22.63 21.80
N ARG A 3 -1.54 21.54 21.03
CA ARG A 3 -0.45 21.26 20.09
C ARG A 3 -0.43 22.35 19.02
N GLY A 4 0.41 23.35 19.20
CA GLY A 4 0.86 24.18 18.08
C GLY A 4 1.42 23.25 17.01
N ARG A 5 0.81 23.30 15.82
CA ARG A 5 1.15 22.48 14.64
C ARG A 5 2.65 22.52 14.42
N ASP A 6 3.32 21.37 14.48
CA ASP A 6 4.70 21.23 14.00
C ASP A 6 4.74 21.75 12.54
N PRO A 7 5.38 22.91 12.29
CA PRO A 7 5.33 23.54 10.97
C PRO A 7 6.00 22.66 9.92
N ILE A 8 7.02 21.89 10.30
CA ILE A 8 7.71 20.96 9.40
C ILE A 8 6.76 19.84 9.00
N PHE A 9 6.05 19.27 9.98
CA PHE A 9 5.08 18.21 9.69
C PHE A 9 3.93 18.74 8.83
N ARG A 10 3.46 19.97 9.08
CA ARG A 10 2.45 20.60 8.24
C ARG A 10 2.93 20.77 6.80
N SER A 11 4.12 21.33 6.58
CA SER A 11 4.68 21.50 5.23
C SER A 11 4.91 20.17 4.53
N PHE A 12 5.30 19.13 5.26
CA PHE A 12 5.36 17.77 4.72
C PHE A 12 3.99 17.30 4.21
N LEU A 13 2.93 17.45 5.01
CA LEU A 13 1.57 17.04 4.62
C LEU A 13 1.03 17.86 3.44
N GLU A 14 1.32 19.16 3.38
CA GLU A 14 1.00 20.02 2.23
C GLU A 14 1.65 19.45 0.96
N ARG A 15 2.95 19.15 1.02
CA ARG A 15 3.66 18.54 -0.11
C ARG A 15 3.10 17.17 -0.49
N GLN A 16 2.77 16.32 0.48
CA GLN A 16 2.18 15.00 0.21
C GLN A 16 0.82 15.10 -0.48
N TYR A 17 0.03 16.12 -0.14
CA TYR A 17 -1.24 16.36 -0.79
C TYR A 17 -1.07 16.83 -2.24
N GLU A 18 -0.13 17.73 -2.51
CA GLU A 18 0.24 18.16 -3.87
C GLU A 18 0.72 16.98 -4.72
N ASP A 19 1.74 16.25 -4.24
CA ASP A 19 2.31 15.10 -4.93
C ASP A 19 1.25 14.00 -5.20
N GLY A 20 0.34 13.79 -4.25
CA GLY A 20 -0.77 12.86 -4.40
C GLY A 20 -1.75 13.26 -5.50
N ASN A 21 -2.13 14.53 -5.56
CA ASN A 21 -3.03 15.06 -6.58
C ASN A 21 -2.39 14.94 -7.98
N GLU A 22 -1.15 15.43 -8.14
CA GLU A 22 -0.38 15.33 -9.38
C GLU A 22 -0.25 13.86 -9.84
N PHE A 23 -0.02 12.95 -8.89
CA PHE A 23 0.07 11.53 -9.20
C PHE A 23 -1.25 10.96 -9.71
N THR A 24 -2.38 11.28 -9.07
CA THR A 24 -3.71 10.80 -9.49
C THR A 24 -4.15 11.36 -10.84
N GLU A 25 -3.66 12.53 -11.25
CA GLU A 25 -3.90 13.06 -12.60
C GLU A 25 -3.20 12.23 -13.68
N THR A 26 -2.07 11.61 -13.34
CA THR A 26 -1.26 10.81 -14.27
C THR A 26 -1.45 9.30 -14.14
N SER A 27 -2.17 8.84 -13.11
CA SER A 27 -2.45 7.42 -12.85
C SER A 27 -3.94 7.13 -12.77
N LYS A 28 -4.45 6.29 -13.68
CA LYS A 28 -5.80 5.72 -13.58
C LYS A 28 -5.89 4.50 -12.67
N ARG A 29 -4.81 4.15 -11.96
CA ARG A 29 -4.70 2.93 -11.15
C ARG A 29 -4.90 3.16 -9.67
N VAL A 30 -4.99 4.42 -9.24
CA VAL A 30 -5.19 4.76 -7.83
C VAL A 30 -6.20 5.89 -7.67
N GLU A 31 -7.06 5.76 -6.68
CA GLU A 31 -7.90 6.83 -6.15
C GLU A 31 -7.43 7.16 -4.73
N LEU A 32 -7.25 8.45 -4.43
CA LEU A 32 -6.90 8.95 -3.10
C LEU A 32 -8.05 9.77 -2.54
N VAL A 33 -8.66 9.29 -1.45
CA VAL A 33 -9.74 9.99 -0.75
C VAL A 33 -9.20 10.55 0.57
N PRO A 34 -8.99 11.86 0.71
CA PRO A 34 -8.57 12.47 1.98
C PRO A 34 -9.70 12.38 3.01
N LEU A 35 -9.39 11.97 4.24
CA LEU A 35 -10.41 11.74 5.28
C LEU A 35 -10.50 12.87 6.32
N HIS A 36 -9.35 13.39 6.78
CA HIS A 36 -9.31 14.37 7.87
C HIS A 36 -8.14 15.35 7.78
N GLY A 37 -8.42 16.63 8.03
CA GLY A 37 -7.45 17.71 8.13
C GLY A 37 -7.24 18.49 6.83
N SER A 38 -6.67 19.69 6.96
CA SER A 38 -6.16 20.50 5.85
C SER A 38 -4.80 21.09 6.25
N PRO A 39 -3.68 20.57 5.70
CA PRO A 39 -3.58 19.43 4.77
C PRO A 39 -4.03 18.09 5.42
N PRO A 40 -4.47 17.11 4.63
CA PRO A 40 -4.89 15.81 5.15
C PRO A 40 -3.70 15.02 5.70
N SER A 41 -3.92 14.31 6.80
CA SER A 41 -2.95 13.35 7.36
C SER A 41 -3.35 11.89 7.13
N ARG A 42 -4.57 11.66 6.65
CA ARG A 42 -5.17 10.34 6.45
C ARG A 42 -5.85 10.25 5.10
N TYR A 43 -5.67 9.10 4.46
CA TYR A 43 -6.24 8.80 3.16
C TYR A 43 -6.86 7.40 3.18
N LEU A 44 -8.00 7.26 2.48
CA LEU A 44 -8.42 5.98 1.95
C LEU A 44 -7.85 5.87 0.53
N VAL A 45 -7.14 4.79 0.25
CA VAL A 45 -6.48 4.53 -1.03
C VAL A 45 -7.17 3.35 -1.68
N ARG A 46 -7.61 3.49 -2.92
CA ARG A 46 -8.16 2.40 -3.73
C ARG A 46 -7.28 2.16 -4.93
N PHE A 47 -6.91 0.90 -5.16
CA PHE A 47 -6.10 0.49 -6.31
C PHE A 47 -6.96 -0.28 -7.30
N ASP A 48 -6.86 0.07 -8.59
CA ASP A 48 -7.18 -0.81 -9.71
C ASP A 48 -5.91 -1.54 -10.12
N ALA A 49 -5.76 -2.77 -9.63
CA ALA A 49 -4.57 -3.60 -9.79
C ALA A 49 -4.98 -5.07 -9.80
N LYS A 50 -4.32 -5.91 -10.59
CA LYS A 50 -4.52 -7.37 -10.53
C LYS A 50 -3.73 -7.97 -9.37
N GLY A 51 -4.43 -8.63 -8.46
CA GLY A 51 -3.88 -9.39 -7.34
C GLY A 51 -4.65 -10.69 -7.13
N LEU A 52 -4.46 -11.35 -5.98
CA LEU A 52 -5.13 -12.61 -5.66
C LEU A 52 -5.95 -12.52 -4.38
N VAL A 53 -7.04 -13.27 -4.36
CA VAL A 53 -7.85 -13.57 -3.18
C VAL A 53 -8.02 -15.07 -3.05
N ARG A 54 -8.30 -15.56 -1.84
CA ARG A 54 -8.62 -16.97 -1.63
C ARG A 54 -9.66 -17.16 -0.53
N HIS A 55 -10.80 -17.75 -0.90
CA HIS A 55 -11.89 -18.04 0.03
C HIS A 55 -11.78 -19.50 0.52
N GLY A 56 -11.46 -19.68 1.81
CA GLY A 56 -11.32 -21.01 2.40
C GLY A 56 -10.22 -21.84 1.74
N ALA A 57 -10.54 -23.08 1.37
CA ALA A 57 -9.61 -24.04 0.76
C ALA A 57 -9.61 -24.02 -0.78
N SER A 58 -10.23 -23.02 -1.41
CA SER A 58 -10.27 -22.91 -2.88
C SER A 58 -8.90 -22.60 -3.47
N GLU A 59 -8.75 -22.79 -4.79
CA GLU A 59 -7.65 -22.18 -5.51
C GLU A 59 -7.69 -20.63 -5.41
N PRO A 60 -6.54 -19.95 -5.45
CA PRO A 60 -6.51 -18.49 -5.53
C PRO A 60 -7.19 -17.98 -6.80
N GLN A 61 -7.94 -16.89 -6.67
CA GLN A 61 -8.65 -16.24 -7.76
C GLN A 61 -8.12 -14.82 -7.97
N GLU A 62 -8.16 -14.34 -9.21
CA GLU A 62 -7.80 -12.94 -9.52
C GLU A 62 -8.84 -11.99 -8.93
N ALA A 63 -8.36 -10.89 -8.32
CA ALA A 63 -9.15 -9.74 -7.95
C ALA A 63 -8.51 -8.47 -8.53
N THR A 64 -9.33 -7.46 -8.81
CA THR A 64 -8.87 -6.24 -9.51
C THR A 64 -8.98 -4.95 -8.69
N SER A 65 -9.55 -5.02 -7.48
CA SER A 65 -9.82 -3.86 -6.64
C SER A 65 -9.38 -4.10 -5.21
N PHE A 66 -8.60 -3.16 -4.67
CA PHE A 66 -7.97 -3.27 -3.36
C PHE A 66 -8.05 -1.94 -2.62
N THR A 67 -8.32 -1.97 -1.32
CA THR A 67 -8.47 -0.77 -0.49
C THR A 67 -7.56 -0.81 0.73
N MET A 68 -6.92 0.32 1.00
CA MET A 68 -5.97 0.52 2.10
C MET A 68 -6.24 1.85 2.80
N GLY A 69 -6.02 1.91 4.11
CA GLY A 69 -5.88 3.15 4.86
C GLY A 69 -4.42 3.58 4.94
N LEU A 70 -4.16 4.87 4.78
CA LEU A 70 -2.84 5.47 4.98
C LEU A 70 -2.92 6.57 6.05
N TYR A 71 -1.97 6.59 6.98
CA TYR A 71 -1.91 7.58 8.06
C TYR A 71 -0.49 8.08 8.33
N PHE A 72 -0.27 9.36 8.04
CA PHE A 72 0.88 10.11 8.56
C PHE A 72 0.56 10.57 9.99
N HIS A 73 1.04 9.84 10.99
CA HIS A 73 0.87 10.23 12.39
C HIS A 73 1.82 11.36 12.81
N ASP A 74 1.54 12.05 13.92
CA ASP A 74 2.29 13.24 14.36
C ASP A 74 3.80 13.01 14.63
N GLY A 75 4.20 11.75 14.72
CA GLY A 75 5.59 11.34 14.93
C GLY A 75 6.29 10.81 13.67
N TYR A 76 5.60 10.80 12.52
CA TYR A 76 6.01 10.10 11.30
C TYR A 76 7.37 10.54 10.78
N LEU A 77 7.70 11.83 10.91
CA LEU A 77 8.99 12.37 10.49
C LEU A 77 10.16 11.99 11.38
N ARG A 78 9.90 11.36 12.54
CA ARG A 78 10.95 10.97 13.50
C ARG A 78 11.01 9.46 13.72
N ARG A 79 9.85 8.80 13.67
CA ARG A 79 9.69 7.38 13.96
C ARG A 79 8.62 6.82 13.05
N THR A 80 8.94 5.68 12.43
CA THR A 80 7.98 4.96 11.60
C THR A 80 7.70 3.60 12.20
N ASN A 81 6.41 3.28 12.32
CA ASN A 81 5.95 1.91 12.50
C ASN A 81 5.09 1.57 11.29
N PRO A 82 5.54 0.71 10.35
CA PRO A 82 4.80 0.40 9.13
C PRO A 82 3.34 0.02 9.37
N GLY A 83 3.05 -0.77 10.43
CA GLY A 83 1.68 -1.18 10.79
C GLY A 83 0.80 -0.05 11.34
N ARG A 84 1.36 1.14 11.61
CA ARG A 84 0.60 2.36 11.93
C ARG A 84 0.42 3.29 10.73
N VAL A 85 1.24 3.12 9.69
CA VAL A 85 1.23 3.96 8.49
C VAL A 85 0.27 3.40 7.46
N LEU A 86 0.28 2.08 7.26
CA LEU A 86 -0.54 1.40 6.27
C LEU A 86 -1.45 0.38 6.97
N THR A 87 -2.71 0.38 6.59
CA THR A 87 -3.70 -0.59 7.05
C THR A 87 -4.40 -1.19 5.85
N TRP A 88 -4.25 -2.49 5.66
CA TRP A 88 -5.00 -3.21 4.63
C TRP A 88 -6.47 -3.32 5.05
N LEU A 89 -7.39 -2.92 4.16
CA LEU A 89 -8.82 -2.85 4.50
C LEU A 89 -9.67 -3.84 3.70
N SER A 90 -9.41 -4.00 2.40
CA SER A 90 -10.24 -4.86 1.55
C SER A 90 -9.49 -5.35 0.32
N PRO A 91 -9.74 -6.60 -0.14
CA PRO A 91 -10.54 -7.63 0.52
C PRO A 91 -9.78 -8.25 1.70
N VAL A 92 -10.50 -8.76 2.71
CA VAL A 92 -9.87 -9.40 3.87
C VAL A 92 -9.25 -10.75 3.51
N GLU A 93 -9.74 -11.37 2.45
CA GLU A 93 -9.32 -12.66 1.88
C GLU A 93 -8.17 -12.52 0.87
N VAL A 94 -7.49 -11.36 0.85
CA VAL A 94 -6.29 -11.16 0.04
C VAL A 94 -5.30 -12.31 0.24
N PHE A 95 -4.82 -12.83 -0.88
CA PHE A 95 -3.91 -13.97 -0.89
C PHE A 95 -2.53 -13.54 -1.39
N HIS A 96 -1.73 -12.98 -0.48
CA HIS A 96 -0.40 -12.45 -0.80
C HIS A 96 0.60 -12.76 0.33
N PRO A 97 1.87 -13.15 0.04
CA PRO A 97 2.87 -13.46 1.07
C PRO A 97 3.07 -12.35 2.11
N ASN A 98 3.02 -11.09 1.68
CA ASN A 98 3.22 -9.90 2.52
C ASN A 98 1.93 -9.18 2.93
N ILE A 99 0.75 -9.82 2.84
CA ILE A 99 -0.50 -9.22 3.31
C ILE A 99 -1.29 -10.24 4.14
N ALA A 100 -1.69 -9.82 5.33
CA ALA A 100 -2.64 -10.52 6.18
C ALA A 100 -3.46 -9.47 6.92
N ALA A 101 -4.69 -9.22 6.47
CA ALA A 101 -5.52 -8.14 6.97
C ALA A 101 -5.54 -8.10 8.52
N PRO A 102 -5.32 -6.94 9.15
CA PRO A 102 -5.21 -5.60 8.58
C PRO A 102 -3.80 -5.16 8.17
N PHE A 103 -2.82 -6.08 8.16
CA PHE A 103 -1.42 -5.78 7.95
C PHE A 103 -0.99 -5.95 6.49
N ILE A 104 -0.14 -5.03 6.04
CA ILE A 104 0.65 -5.12 4.81
C ILE A 104 2.10 -4.83 5.15
N CYS A 105 3.01 -5.69 4.67
CA CYS A 105 4.44 -5.45 4.75
C CYS A 105 4.94 -5.03 3.38
N ILE A 106 5.52 -3.82 3.28
CA ILE A 106 6.18 -3.33 2.07
C ILE A 106 7.70 -3.31 2.21
N GLY A 107 8.25 -3.91 3.27
CA GLY A 107 9.63 -3.76 3.72
C GLY A 107 9.86 -2.53 4.60
N PRO A 108 11.12 -2.14 4.88
CA PRO A 108 11.45 -1.00 5.74
C PRO A 108 10.87 0.32 5.21
N VAL A 109 10.23 1.10 6.08
CA VAL A 109 9.72 2.44 5.76
C VAL A 109 10.48 3.45 6.61
N ALA A 110 11.25 4.32 5.96
CA ALA A 110 12.00 5.36 6.65
C ALA A 110 11.06 6.48 7.13
N PRO A 111 11.39 7.20 8.21
CA PRO A 111 10.70 8.44 8.56
C PRO A 111 10.70 9.41 7.38
N GLY A 112 9.53 9.98 7.06
CA GLY A 112 9.39 10.92 5.96
C GLY A 112 9.32 10.31 4.55
N THR A 113 9.24 8.97 4.39
CA THR A 113 8.91 8.38 3.09
C THR A 113 7.61 8.98 2.55
N GLY A 114 7.63 9.43 1.30
CA GLY A 114 6.52 10.17 0.70
C GLY A 114 5.31 9.31 0.36
N LEU A 115 4.16 9.95 0.17
CA LEU A 115 2.89 9.32 -0.19
C LEU A 115 3.05 8.48 -1.45
N VAL A 116 3.54 9.08 -2.53
CA VAL A 116 3.66 8.42 -3.84
C VAL A 116 4.59 7.20 -3.76
N ASP A 117 5.72 7.28 -3.06
CA ASP A 117 6.61 6.12 -2.85
C ASP A 117 5.92 4.97 -2.12
N LEU A 118 5.11 5.28 -1.10
CA LEU A 118 4.30 4.26 -0.41
C LEU A 118 3.30 3.61 -1.36
N LEU A 119 2.64 4.41 -2.23
CA LEU A 119 1.68 3.89 -3.21
C LEU A 119 2.35 2.94 -4.21
N TYR A 120 3.52 3.31 -4.75
CA TYR A 120 4.29 2.45 -5.66
C TYR A 120 4.63 1.10 -5.02
N ARG A 121 5.17 1.14 -3.80
CA ARG A 121 5.58 -0.08 -3.09
C ARG A 121 4.38 -0.98 -2.78
N VAL A 122 3.24 -0.41 -2.41
CA VAL A 122 2.00 -1.17 -2.20
C VAL A 122 1.50 -1.77 -3.52
N TYR A 123 1.51 -1.01 -4.62
CA TYR A 123 1.13 -1.52 -5.94
C TYR A 123 2.03 -2.69 -6.37
N GLU A 124 3.35 -2.59 -6.19
CA GLU A 124 4.30 -3.68 -6.47
C GLU A 124 4.02 -4.94 -5.65
N VAL A 125 3.64 -4.78 -4.38
CA VAL A 125 3.20 -5.88 -3.52
C VAL A 125 1.93 -6.51 -4.07
N ILE A 126 0.85 -5.74 -4.28
CA ILE A 126 -0.44 -6.26 -4.77
C ILE A 126 -0.26 -7.08 -6.07
N THR A 127 0.59 -6.58 -6.95
CA THR A 127 0.79 -7.12 -8.32
C THR A 127 1.89 -8.17 -8.42
N PHE A 128 2.48 -8.57 -7.29
CA PHE A 128 3.58 -9.55 -7.22
C PHE A 128 4.85 -9.13 -8.01
N HIS A 129 5.09 -7.83 -8.23
CA HIS A 129 6.36 -7.36 -8.81
C HIS A 129 7.53 -7.58 -7.86
N ASN A 130 7.29 -7.40 -6.56
CA ASN A 130 8.32 -7.51 -5.54
C ASN A 130 7.90 -8.54 -4.48
N VAL A 131 8.10 -9.82 -4.81
CA VAL A 131 7.84 -10.94 -3.92
C VAL A 131 9.11 -11.75 -3.69
N SER A 132 9.61 -11.69 -2.46
CA SER A 132 10.63 -12.61 -1.97
C SER A 132 9.92 -13.78 -1.29
N PRO A 133 10.04 -15.03 -1.79
CA PRO A 133 9.34 -16.19 -1.24
C PRO A 133 10.07 -16.73 0.00
N ARG A 134 10.24 -15.88 1.01
CA ARG A 134 10.88 -16.20 2.29
C ARG A 134 9.81 -16.45 3.34
N GLU A 135 9.58 -17.73 3.64
CA GLU A 135 8.54 -18.15 4.58
C GLU A 135 8.81 -17.70 6.03
N ASP A 136 10.07 -17.43 6.39
CA ASP A 136 10.49 -16.86 7.68
C ASP A 136 10.00 -15.42 7.89
N ASP A 137 9.66 -14.71 6.81
CA ASP A 137 9.25 -13.29 6.80
C ASP A 137 7.86 -13.07 6.15
N ALA A 138 7.11 -14.16 5.92
CA ALA A 138 5.80 -14.10 5.29
C ALA A 138 4.68 -13.88 6.32
N LEU A 139 3.82 -12.88 6.07
CA LEU A 139 2.56 -12.68 6.80
C LEU A 139 1.55 -13.78 6.46
N ASN A 140 1.59 -14.32 5.24
CA ASN A 140 0.76 -15.45 4.80
C ASN A 140 1.65 -16.57 4.23
N ARG A 141 1.97 -17.56 5.07
CA ARG A 141 2.84 -18.69 4.69
C ARG A 141 2.27 -19.53 3.55
N ALA A 142 0.95 -19.72 3.51
CA ALA A 142 0.31 -20.48 2.43
C ALA A 142 0.42 -19.75 1.08
N ALA A 143 0.25 -18.42 1.08
CA ALA A 143 0.50 -17.60 -0.11
C ALA A 143 1.96 -17.64 -0.54
N CYS A 144 2.90 -17.64 0.41
CA CYS A 144 4.33 -17.76 0.13
C CYS A 144 4.66 -19.10 -0.55
N ALA A 145 4.19 -20.22 0.01
CA ALA A 145 4.40 -21.54 -0.57
C ALA A 145 3.79 -21.67 -1.98
N TRP A 146 2.56 -21.18 -2.16
CA TRP A 146 1.90 -21.16 -3.47
C TRP A 146 2.65 -20.28 -4.48
N ALA A 147 3.05 -19.08 -4.09
CA ALA A 147 3.78 -18.15 -4.95
C ALA A 147 5.12 -18.72 -5.40
N ARG A 148 5.84 -19.43 -4.51
CA ARG A 148 7.09 -20.12 -4.83
C ARG A 148 6.91 -21.18 -5.93
N GLN A 149 5.77 -21.89 -5.93
CA GLN A 149 5.45 -22.90 -6.94
C GLN A 149 4.92 -22.29 -8.25
N ASN A 150 4.42 -21.06 -8.20
CA ASN A 150 3.74 -20.40 -9.31
C ASN A 150 4.46 -19.14 -9.84
N ARG A 151 5.77 -19.03 -9.60
CA ARG A 151 6.59 -17.84 -9.96
C ARG A 151 6.43 -17.37 -11.41
N ARG A 152 6.16 -18.28 -12.34
CA ARG A 152 5.95 -17.99 -13.77
C ARG A 152 4.74 -17.07 -14.04
N LEU A 153 3.81 -16.97 -13.10
CA LEU A 153 2.62 -16.13 -13.24
C LEU A 153 2.91 -14.65 -12.98
N PHE A 154 4.06 -14.32 -12.36
CA PHE A 154 4.32 -12.96 -11.87
C PHE A 154 5.11 -12.11 -12.87
N PRO A 155 4.89 -10.77 -12.89
CA PRO A 155 3.86 -10.05 -12.13
C PRO A 155 2.45 -10.31 -12.69
N LEU A 156 1.44 -10.21 -11.83
CA LEU A 156 0.03 -10.43 -12.19
C LEU A 156 -0.57 -9.28 -12.98
N ASP A 157 -0.05 -8.08 -12.76
CA ASP A 157 -0.40 -6.89 -13.51
C ASP A 157 0.85 -6.37 -14.22
N ARG A 158 0.75 -6.06 -15.51
CA ARG A 158 1.83 -5.43 -16.28
C ARG A 158 1.49 -4.01 -16.71
N ARG A 159 0.30 -3.52 -16.34
CA ARG A 159 -0.13 -2.15 -16.62
C ARG A 159 0.77 -1.23 -15.80
N PRO A 160 1.33 -0.16 -16.40
CA PRO A 160 2.20 0.75 -15.68
C PRO A 160 1.39 1.47 -14.58
N PHE A 161 2.01 1.69 -13.42
CA PHE A 161 1.32 2.34 -12.31
C PHE A 161 1.08 3.82 -12.58
N LYS A 162 2.06 4.50 -13.20
CA LYS A 162 1.91 5.83 -13.78
C LYS A 162 1.75 5.69 -15.29
N SER A 163 0.83 6.43 -15.89
CA SER A 163 0.68 6.42 -17.34
C SER A 163 1.91 7.08 -17.97
N LEU A 164 2.48 6.46 -19.01
CA LEU A 164 3.44 7.15 -19.87
C LEU A 164 2.63 8.15 -20.70
N THR A 165 2.80 9.43 -20.42
CA THR A 165 2.38 10.53 -21.30
C THR A 165 3.22 10.53 -22.57
#